data_AF-A0A961YH90-F1
#
_entry.id   AF-A0A961YH90-F1
#
_cell.length_a   1.000
_cell.length_b   1.000
_cell.length_c   1.000
_cell.angle_alpha   90.00
_cell.angle_beta   90.00
_cell.angle_gamma   90.00
#
_symmetry.space_group_name_H-M   'P 1'
#
loop_
_entity.id
_entity.type
_entity.pdbx_description
1 polymer ?
#
loop_
_entity_poly.entity_id
_entity_poly.type
_entity_poly.pdbx_seq_one_letter_code
_entity_poly.pdbx_strand_id
1 'polypeptide(L)'
;SAVTRSVTLSAPVAATAILAEVAEDLVRNALADHPEERTISLLAISVSHIEEQAMLQLDLPLGLADEPRRPGARRGARRWLADRAVDAVRERFGREALTYGHLLLGGARSVPDGFRELAEKEL
;
A
#
# COMPACT_ATOMS: atom_id res chain seq x y z
N SER A 1 -33.10 -5.34 16.12
CA SER A 1 -32.64 -6.11 14.94
C SER A 1 -31.13 -6.37 15.06
N ALA A 2 -30.49 -7.13 14.16
CA ALA A 2 -29.03 -7.26 14.11
C ALA A 2 -28.55 -7.01 12.67
N VAL A 3 -27.55 -6.15 12.49
CA VAL A 3 -27.11 -5.65 11.18
C VAL A 3 -25.59 -5.61 11.14
N THR A 4 -25.01 -5.95 10.00
CA THR A 4 -23.57 -5.84 9.72
C THR A 4 -23.35 -4.93 8.51
N ARG A 5 -22.30 -4.10 8.57
CA ARG A 5 -21.79 -3.31 7.46
C ARG A 5 -20.27 -3.51 7.37
N SER A 6 -19.73 -3.51 6.16
CA SER A 6 -18.30 -3.66 5.92
C SER A 6 -17.87 -2.79 4.74
N VAL A 7 -16.59 -2.41 4.73
CA VAL A 7 -15.95 -1.72 3.61
C VAL A 7 -14.52 -2.25 3.46
N THR A 8 -14.07 -2.38 2.21
CA THR A 8 -12.69 -2.71 1.88
C THR A 8 -11.97 -1.42 1.50
N LEU A 9 -10.89 -1.10 2.21
CA LEU A 9 -10.05 0.07 1.92
C LEU A 9 -9.11 -0.23 0.76
N SER A 10 -8.61 0.82 0.12
CA SER A 10 -7.66 0.71 -1.00
C SER A 10 -6.25 0.31 -0.58
N ALA A 11 -5.92 0.39 0.72
CA ALA A 11 -4.66 -0.04 1.29
C ALA A 11 -4.86 -0.57 2.74
N PRO A 12 -4.00 -1.48 3.23
CA PRO A 12 -4.00 -1.91 4.62
C PRO A 12 -3.79 -0.74 5.58
N VAL A 13 -4.47 -0.76 6.73
CA VAL A 13 -4.32 0.27 7.76
C VAL A 13 -4.21 -0.36 9.15
N ALA A 14 -3.31 0.18 9.98
CA ALA A 14 -3.14 -0.22 11.38
C ALA A 14 -3.40 0.93 12.36
N ALA A 15 -3.68 2.13 11.86
CA ALA A 15 -3.93 3.30 12.70
C ALA A 15 -5.32 3.19 13.35
N THR A 16 -5.35 3.12 14.69
CA THR A 16 -6.61 3.05 15.46
C THR A 16 -7.55 4.21 15.14
N ALA A 17 -7.03 5.41 14.91
CA ALA A 17 -7.85 6.58 14.54
C ALA A 17 -8.60 6.34 13.22
N ILE A 18 -7.92 5.85 12.18
CA ILE A 18 -8.54 5.56 10.88
C ILE A 18 -9.57 4.43 11.03
N LEU A 19 -9.27 3.38 11.81
CA LEU A 19 -10.23 2.30 12.07
C LEU A 19 -11.48 2.80 12.80
N ALA A 20 -11.33 3.72 13.75
CA ALA A 20 -12.45 4.31 14.48
C ALA A 20 -13.32 5.18 13.57
N GLU A 21 -12.71 6.02 12.72
CA GLU A 21 -13.41 6.84 11.73
C GLU A 21 -14.24 5.97 10.77
N VAL A 22 -13.63 4.92 10.21
CA VAL A 22 -14.34 4.00 9.31
C VAL A 22 -15.47 3.27 10.03
N ALA A 23 -15.26 2.82 11.27
CA ALA A 23 -16.31 2.17 12.05
C ALA A 23 -17.47 3.13 12.36
N GLU A 24 -17.18 4.39 12.69
CA GLU A 24 -18.17 5.42 12.94
C GLU A 24 -19.05 5.65 11.70
N ASP A 25 -18.44 5.79 10.53
CA ASP A 25 -19.17 5.94 9.27
C ASP A 25 -20.08 4.74 8.97
N LEU A 26 -19.59 3.52 9.19
CA LEU A 26 -20.41 2.31 9.01
C LEU A 26 -21.59 2.25 9.99
N VAL A 27 -21.38 2.63 11.25
CA VAL A 27 -22.44 2.68 12.26
C VAL A 27 -23.46 3.76 11.92
N ARG A 28 -23.02 4.96 11.52
CA ARG A 28 -23.91 6.06 11.12
C ARG A 28 -24.80 5.66 9.94
N ASN A 29 -24.24 5.00 8.94
CA ASN A 29 -25.00 4.49 7.80
C ASN A 29 -26.00 3.40 8.24
N ALA A 30 -25.59 2.47 9.11
CA ALA A 30 -26.51 1.45 9.63
C ALA A 30 -27.67 2.08 10.43
N LEU A 31 -27.42 3.10 11.25
CA LEU A 31 -28.48 3.79 12.00
C LEU A 31 -29.42 4.59 11.09
N ALA A 32 -28.91 5.18 10.02
CA ALA A 32 -29.74 5.91 9.05
C ALA A 32 -30.75 4.99 8.32
N ASP A 33 -30.36 3.73 8.09
CA ASP A 33 -31.25 2.71 7.49
C ASP A 33 -32.30 2.16 8.47
N HIS A 34 -32.16 2.43 9.78
CA HIS A 34 -33.00 1.90 10.85
C HIS A 34 -33.46 3.01 11.83
N PRO A 35 -34.21 4.03 11.34
CA PRO A 35 -34.59 5.21 12.15
C PRO A 35 -35.48 4.88 13.36
N GLU A 36 -36.13 3.71 13.37
CA GLU A 36 -36.96 3.22 14.46
C GLU A 36 -36.17 2.67 15.66
N GLU A 37 -34.93 2.24 15.44
CA GLU A 37 -34.08 1.62 16.47
C GLU A 37 -33.39 2.71 17.31
N ARG A 38 -33.77 2.84 18.59
CA ARG A 38 -33.31 3.93 19.47
C ARG A 38 -32.09 3.60 20.32
N THR A 39 -31.77 2.32 20.48
CA THR A 39 -30.72 1.86 21.40
C THR A 39 -29.90 0.75 20.75
N ILE A 40 -28.59 0.86 20.86
CA ILE A 40 -27.66 -0.22 20.49
C ILE A 40 -27.39 -1.06 21.73
N SER A 41 -27.81 -2.34 21.71
CA SER A 41 -27.54 -3.28 22.80
C SER A 41 -26.15 -3.95 22.69
N LEU A 42 -25.60 -4.01 21.48
CA LEU A 42 -24.29 -4.59 21.20
C LEU A 42 -23.67 -3.92 19.97
N LEU A 43 -22.38 -3.56 20.09
CA LEU A 43 -21.56 -3.11 18.97
C LEU A 43 -20.33 -4.02 18.88
N ALA A 44 -20.09 -4.57 17.70
CA ALA A 44 -18.91 -5.37 17.41
C ALA A 44 -18.17 -4.76 16.21
N ILE A 45 -16.86 -4.57 16.35
CA ILE A 45 -15.97 -4.13 15.28
C ILE A 45 -15.04 -5.31 14.97
N SER A 46 -15.01 -5.72 13.70
CA SER A 46 -14.15 -6.79 13.23
C SER A 46 -13.32 -6.31 12.05
N VAL A 47 -12.06 -6.75 11.99
CA VAL A 47 -11.13 -6.48 10.88
C VAL A 47 -10.76 -7.80 10.21
N SER A 48 -10.56 -7.75 8.90
CA SER A 48 -10.19 -8.91 8.08
C SER A 48 -9.14 -8.51 7.04
N HIS A 49 -8.67 -9.45 6.22
CA HIS A 49 -7.64 -9.21 5.20
C HIS A 49 -6.34 -8.64 5.82
N ILE A 50 -5.90 -9.24 6.92
CA ILE A 50 -4.66 -8.86 7.58
C ILE A 50 -3.50 -9.26 6.65
N GLU A 51 -2.71 -8.27 6.23
CA GLU A 51 -1.52 -8.50 5.42
C GLU A 51 -0.27 -8.51 6.29
N GLU A 52 0.70 -9.34 5.91
CA GLU A 52 2.03 -9.29 6.49
C GLU A 52 2.75 -8.02 6.05
N GLN A 53 2.97 -7.11 6.99
CA GLN A 53 3.82 -5.96 6.75
C GLN A 53 5.28 -6.43 6.84
N ALA A 54 5.98 -6.43 5.71
CA ALA A 54 7.39 -6.81 5.69
C ALA A 54 8.18 -5.91 6.67
N MET A 55 8.82 -6.56 7.64
CA MET A 55 9.54 -5.90 8.73
C MET A 55 10.74 -5.15 8.16
N LEU A 56 10.62 -3.83 8.10
CA LEU A 56 11.71 -2.95 7.74
C LEU A 56 12.49 -2.61 9.01
N GLN A 57 13.72 -3.11 9.11
CA GLN A 57 14.61 -2.74 10.22
C GLN A 57 14.87 -1.23 10.18
N LEU A 58 14.61 -0.55 11.31
CA LEU A 58 14.90 0.87 11.45
C LEU A 58 16.40 1.11 11.47
N ASP A 59 16.83 2.21 10.84
CA ASP A 59 18.24 2.61 10.86
C ASP A 59 18.64 3.20 12.20
N LEU A 60 19.81 2.80 12.70
CA LEU A 60 20.50 3.47 13.79
C LEU A 60 21.34 4.61 13.19
N PRO A 61 21.02 5.90 13.45
CA PRO A 61 21.74 7.01 12.87
C PRO A 61 23.14 7.14 13.50
N LEU A 62 24.18 7.02 12.67
CA LEU A 62 25.59 7.19 13.02
C LEU A 62 26.23 8.39 12.30
N GLY A 63 25.47 9.13 11.48
CA GLY A 63 25.94 10.29 10.72
C GLY A 63 26.66 9.96 9.41
N LEU A 64 26.47 8.75 8.87
CA LEU A 64 27.09 8.31 7.62
C LEU A 64 26.38 8.88 6.39
N ALA A 65 27.14 9.16 5.32
CA ALA A 65 26.64 9.87 4.13
C ALA A 65 25.55 9.11 3.35
N ASP A 66 25.49 7.79 3.49
CA ASP A 66 24.53 6.91 2.82
C ASP A 66 23.24 6.69 3.63
N GLU A 67 23.18 7.10 4.90
CA GLU A 67 22.02 6.90 5.80
C GLU A 67 20.68 7.32 5.20
N PRO A 68 20.54 8.48 4.52
CA PRO A 68 19.26 8.85 3.93
C PRO A 68 18.75 7.90 2.83
N ARG A 69 19.63 7.05 2.28
CA ARG A 69 19.31 6.08 1.22
C ARG A 69 19.01 4.69 1.77
N ARG A 70 19.41 4.41 3.01
CA ARG A 70 19.21 3.11 3.64
C ARG A 70 17.71 2.85 3.86
N PRO A 71 17.24 1.61 3.65
CA PRO A 71 15.81 1.30 3.75
C PRO A 71 15.19 1.69 5.10
N GLY A 72 15.92 1.59 6.22
CA GLY A 72 15.41 1.90 7.56
C GLY A 72 15.21 3.40 7.85
N ALA A 73 15.79 4.28 7.05
CA ALA A 73 15.63 5.72 7.15
C ALA A 73 14.32 6.16 6.50
N ARG A 74 13.70 7.23 7.01
CA ARG A 74 12.37 7.70 6.54
C ARG A 74 12.24 7.83 5.01
N ARG A 75 13.28 8.30 4.33
CA ARG A 75 13.31 8.44 2.87
C ARG A 75 13.49 7.08 2.17
N GLY A 76 14.39 6.23 2.67
CA GLY A 76 14.58 4.88 2.15
C GLY A 76 13.35 4.00 2.36
N ALA A 77 12.64 4.15 3.49
CA ALA A 77 11.42 3.42 3.79
C ALA A 77 10.31 3.70 2.77
N ARG A 78 10.15 4.97 2.35
CA ARG A 78 9.20 5.36 1.30
C ARG A 78 9.57 4.75 -0.06
N ARG A 79 10.85 4.72 -0.40
CA ARG A 79 11.34 4.12 -1.64
C ARG A 79 11.14 2.60 -1.62
N TRP A 80 11.51 1.96 -0.52
CA TRP A 80 11.32 0.53 -0.31
C TRP A 80 9.84 0.14 -0.43
N LEU A 81 8.92 0.93 0.13
CA LEU A 81 7.49 0.68 -0.01
C LEU A 81 7.02 0.78 -1.47
N ALA A 82 7.53 1.76 -2.22
CA ALA A 82 7.23 1.90 -3.65
C ALA A 82 7.80 0.72 -4.47
N ASP A 83 9.03 0.30 -4.17
CA ASP A 83 9.66 -0.86 -4.82
C ASP A 83 8.86 -2.14 -4.55
N ARG A 84 8.40 -2.35 -3.30
CA ARG A 84 7.51 -3.48 -2.94
C ARG A 84 6.16 -3.43 -3.65
N ALA A 85 5.56 -2.25 -3.81
CA ALA A 85 4.32 -2.11 -4.56
C ALA A 85 4.51 -2.44 -6.05
N VAL A 86 5.63 -2.02 -6.65
CA VAL A 86 6.02 -2.39 -8.02
C VAL A 86 6.21 -3.91 -8.13
N ASP A 87 6.88 -4.53 -7.17
CA ASP A 87 7.09 -5.97 -7.14
C ASP A 87 5.77 -6.74 -7.02
N ALA A 88 4.83 -6.27 -6.18
CA ALA A 88 3.51 -6.89 -6.05
C ALA A 88 2.70 -6.83 -7.36
N VAL A 89 2.77 -5.71 -8.09
CA VAL A 89 2.14 -5.61 -9.42
C VAL A 89 2.81 -6.58 -10.40
N ARG A 90 4.14 -6.67 -10.39
CA ARG A 90 4.87 -7.61 -11.25
C ARG A 90 4.57 -9.07 -10.93
N GLU A 91 4.43 -9.41 -9.66
CA GLU A 91 4.08 -10.75 -9.21
C GLU A 91 2.66 -11.12 -9.66
N ARG A 92 1.72 -10.18 -9.57
CA ARG A 92 0.31 -10.42 -9.92
C ARG A 92 0.04 -10.43 -11.43
N PHE A 93 0.70 -9.56 -12.18
CA PHE A 93 0.36 -9.30 -13.59
C PHE A 93 1.49 -9.64 -14.57
N GLY A 94 2.64 -10.10 -14.10
CA GLY A 94 3.83 -10.34 -14.91
C GLY A 94 4.77 -9.13 -14.94
N ARG A 95 6.06 -9.37 -15.24
CA ARG A 95 7.09 -8.33 -15.22
C ARG A 95 6.84 -7.23 -16.25
N GLU A 96 6.17 -7.58 -17.34
CA GLU A 96 5.80 -6.72 -18.46
C GLU A 96 4.63 -5.78 -18.13
N ALA A 97 3.90 -6.02 -17.03
CA ALA A 97 2.76 -5.22 -16.63
C ALA A 97 3.12 -3.77 -16.27
N LEU A 98 4.38 -3.54 -15.89
CA LEU A 98 4.92 -2.21 -15.64
C LEU A 98 6.02 -1.93 -16.66
N THR A 99 5.73 -0.98 -17.55
CA THR A 99 6.70 -0.45 -18.50
C THR A 99 6.75 1.06 -18.38
N TYR A 100 7.74 1.68 -19.02
CA TYR A 100 7.84 3.12 -19.02
C TYR A 100 6.69 3.73 -19.82
N GLY A 101 6.05 4.75 -19.27
CA GLY A 101 4.97 5.47 -19.96
C GLY A 101 5.38 5.97 -21.35
N HIS A 102 6.65 6.34 -21.54
CA HIS A 102 7.16 6.76 -22.85
C HIS A 102 7.17 5.64 -23.92
N LEU A 103 7.24 4.35 -23.51
CA LEU A 103 7.14 3.20 -24.41
C LEU A 103 5.70 2.89 -24.81
N LEU A 104 4.72 3.25 -23.97
CA LEU A 104 3.29 3.06 -24.26
C LEU A 104 2.68 4.24 -25.02
N LEU A 105 3.22 5.45 -24.84
CA LEU A 105 2.66 6.70 -25.37
C LEU A 105 3.23 7.10 -26.75
N GLY A 106 4.13 6.32 -27.37
CA GLY A 106 4.77 6.71 -28.63
C GLY A 106 5.16 5.53 -29.52
N GLY A 107 4.56 5.45 -30.71
CA GLY A 107 4.87 4.45 -31.71
C GLY A 107 6.32 4.52 -32.22
N ALA A 108 7.06 3.42 -32.05
CA ALA A 108 8.33 3.07 -32.69
C ALA A 108 9.56 3.96 -32.36
N ARG A 109 10.78 3.47 -32.14
CA ARG A 109 11.44 2.20 -32.47
C ARG A 109 12.81 2.16 -31.75
N SER A 110 12.89 1.65 -30.52
CA SER A 110 14.10 1.01 -29.93
C SER A 110 13.88 0.73 -28.44
N VAL A 111 14.43 -0.39 -27.95
CA VAL A 111 14.78 -0.47 -26.52
C VAL A 111 15.93 0.52 -26.33
N PRO A 112 15.80 1.54 -25.46
CA PRO A 112 16.85 2.53 -25.27
C PRO A 112 18.17 1.86 -24.90
N ASP A 113 19.23 2.20 -25.62
CA ASP A 113 20.54 1.55 -25.51
C ASP A 113 21.11 1.58 -24.07
N GLY A 114 20.67 2.51 -23.21
CA GLY A 114 21.04 2.53 -21.79
C GLY A 114 20.54 1.33 -20.95
N PHE A 115 19.47 0.63 -21.36
CA PHE A 115 19.11 -0.67 -20.76
C PHE A 115 19.96 -1.81 -21.30
N ARG A 116 20.49 -1.65 -22.51
CA ARG A 116 21.47 -2.57 -23.09
C ARG A 116 22.80 -2.49 -22.34
N GLU A 117 23.25 -1.27 -22.00
CA GLU A 117 24.50 -1.05 -21.24
C GLU A 117 24.45 -1.54 -19.78
N LEU A 118 23.27 -1.58 -19.15
CA LEU A 118 23.08 -2.20 -17.83
C LEU A 118 23.24 -3.74 -17.86
N ALA A 119 23.05 -4.38 -19.02
CA ALA A 119 23.30 -5.81 -19.25
C ALA A 119 24.75 -6.10 -19.70
N GLU A 120 25.53 -5.07 -20.04
CA GLU A 120 26.89 -5.20 -20.57
C GLU A 120 27.97 -4.90 -19.52
N LYS A 121 27.61 -4.70 -18.24
CA LYS A 121 28.60 -4.57 -17.16
C LYS A 121 28.56 -5.77 -16.21
N GLU A 122 29.55 -6.65 -16.35
CA GLU A 122 30.49 -7.04 -15.29
C GLU A 122 31.77 -7.63 -15.90
N LEU A 123 32.92 -7.06 -15.52
CA LEU A 123 34.13 -7.73 -15.02
C LEU A 123 35.02 -6.68 -14.32
#